data_AF-D7GXE4-F1
#
_entry.id   AF-D7GXE4-F1
#
_cell.length_a   1.000
_cell.length_b   1.000
_cell.length_c   1.000
_cell.angle_alpha   90.00
_cell.angle_beta   90.00
_cell.angle_gamma   90.00
#
_symmetry.space_group_name_H-M   'P 1'
#
loop_
_entity.id
_entity.type
_entity.pdbx_description
1 polymer ?
#
loop_
_entity_poly.entity_id
_entity_poly.type
_entity_poly.pdbx_seq_one_letter_code
_entity_poly.pdbx_strand_id
1 'polypeptide(L)'
;MDIREVNSTELLESDDPIDRLLSILCSTQDTDGTIKEVIAGAYPMSSNEQDSYLRKLLISSRLRGLADKTEKEVKNMPVLIDVTNDKLYLEGKLEGKLEGKLEGKLEGKLEGKYEGLLEGIEGMLDIKYGSDGLVLMAFVKEVTSIEKMARFKELIRRSKTVEELKEFLKNNVG
;
A
#
# COMPACT_ATOMS: atom_id res chain seq x y z
N MET A 1 11.35 23.81 -29.30
CA MET A 1 10.06 23.59 -29.98
C MET A 1 9.14 22.94 -28.97
N ASP A 2 7.97 23.53 -28.68
CA ASP A 2 6.99 22.96 -27.76
C ASP A 2 6.12 21.95 -28.51
N ILE A 3 6.16 20.69 -28.12
CA ILE A 3 5.40 19.61 -28.78
C ILE A 3 3.88 19.84 -28.70
N ARG A 4 3.43 20.66 -27.75
CA ARG A 4 2.01 20.99 -27.56
C ARG A 4 1.46 21.93 -28.63
N GLU A 5 2.33 22.62 -29.36
CA GLU A 5 1.97 23.51 -30.47
C GLU A 5 1.97 22.80 -31.81
N VAL A 6 2.49 21.57 -31.86
CA VAL A 6 2.48 20.73 -33.06
C VAL A 6 1.09 20.12 -33.23
N ASN A 7 0.65 20.01 -34.49
CA ASN A 7 -0.63 19.41 -34.85
C ASN A 7 -0.50 17.88 -34.82
N SER A 8 -1.38 17.20 -34.06
CA SER A 8 -1.36 15.74 -33.96
C SER A 8 -1.55 15.02 -35.30
N THR A 9 -2.27 15.62 -36.26
CA THR A 9 -2.60 15.00 -37.55
C THR A 9 -1.36 14.69 -38.38
N GLU A 10 -0.35 15.58 -38.37
CA GLU A 10 0.89 15.38 -39.14
C GLU A 10 1.67 14.15 -38.67
N LEU A 11 1.65 13.88 -37.36
CA LEU A 11 2.31 12.73 -36.76
C LEU A 11 1.48 11.45 -36.88
N LEU A 12 0.15 11.56 -36.87
CA LEU A 12 -0.76 10.43 -37.07
C LEU A 12 -0.66 9.83 -38.49
N GLU A 13 -0.37 10.66 -39.49
CA GLU A 13 -0.21 10.25 -40.88
C GLU A 13 1.19 9.67 -41.19
N SER A 14 2.12 9.69 -40.22
CA SER A 14 3.47 9.16 -40.41
C SER A 14 3.48 7.64 -40.55
N ASP A 15 4.33 7.15 -41.45
CA ASP A 15 4.59 5.71 -41.61
C ASP A 15 5.29 5.12 -40.37
N ASP A 16 6.05 5.93 -39.61
CA ASP A 16 6.72 5.49 -38.39
C ASP A 16 5.70 5.33 -37.24
N PRO A 17 5.58 4.13 -36.63
CA PRO A 17 4.71 3.96 -35.47
C PRO A 17 5.05 4.87 -34.29
N ILE A 18 6.33 5.19 -34.07
CA ILE A 18 6.73 6.06 -32.95
C ILE A 18 6.21 7.49 -33.15
N ASP A 19 6.23 7.99 -34.39
CA ASP A 19 5.66 9.31 -34.70
C ASP A 19 4.15 9.32 -34.41
N ARG A 20 3.44 8.28 -34.87
CA ARG A 20 2.02 8.10 -34.57
C ARG A 20 1.76 8.06 -33.07
N LEU A 21 2.60 7.36 -32.29
CA LEU A 21 2.50 7.34 -30.84
C LEU A 21 2.71 8.73 -30.21
N LEU A 22 3.69 9.49 -30.69
CA LEU A 22 4.00 10.83 -30.20
C LEU A 22 2.89 11.85 -30.46
N SER A 23 2.00 11.58 -31.43
CA SER A 23 0.82 12.42 -31.68
C SER A 23 -0.06 12.63 -30.44
N ILE A 24 -0.04 11.68 -29.48
CA ILE A 24 -0.76 11.81 -28.20
C ILE A 24 -0.28 12.99 -27.36
N LEU A 25 0.97 13.41 -27.55
CA LEU A 25 1.59 14.55 -26.86
C LEU A 25 1.28 15.88 -27.55
N CYS A 26 0.78 15.87 -28.77
CA CYS A 26 0.51 17.04 -29.60
C CYS A 26 -0.87 17.64 -29.34
N SER A 27 -1.14 18.84 -29.88
CA SER A 27 -2.48 19.42 -29.81
C SER A 27 -3.43 18.64 -30.72
N THR A 28 -4.61 18.31 -30.19
CA THR A 28 -5.66 17.61 -30.93
C THR A 28 -7.02 18.23 -30.60
N GLN A 29 -7.90 18.31 -31.62
CA GLN A 29 -9.29 18.72 -31.44
C GLN A 29 -10.19 17.55 -30.98
N ASP A 30 -9.79 16.32 -31.31
CA ASP A 30 -10.50 15.09 -30.93
C ASP A 30 -9.55 14.13 -30.22
N THR A 31 -9.52 14.21 -28.89
CA THR A 31 -8.68 13.35 -28.06
C THR A 31 -9.04 11.87 -28.20
N ASP A 32 -10.33 11.57 -28.32
CA ASP A 32 -10.82 10.20 -28.25
C ASP A 32 -10.57 9.49 -29.59
N GLY A 33 -10.78 10.19 -30.71
CA GLY A 33 -10.39 9.73 -32.04
C GLY A 33 -8.88 9.52 -32.16
N THR A 34 -8.09 10.49 -31.67
CA THR A 34 -6.61 10.37 -31.66
C THR A 34 -6.15 9.12 -30.90
N ILE A 35 -6.68 8.89 -29.70
CA ILE A 35 -6.34 7.69 -28.91
C ILE A 35 -6.65 6.41 -29.70
N LYS A 36 -7.83 6.32 -30.33
CA LYS A 36 -8.24 5.15 -31.10
C LYS A 36 -7.36 4.90 -32.32
N GLU A 37 -6.98 5.94 -33.06
CA GLU A 37 -6.08 5.83 -34.21
C GLU A 37 -4.68 5.37 -33.79
N VAL A 38 -4.13 5.96 -32.74
CA VAL A 38 -2.81 5.57 -32.21
C VAL A 38 -2.81 4.11 -31.76
N ILE A 39 -3.88 3.69 -31.09
CA ILE A 39 -4.09 2.31 -30.67
C ILE A 39 -4.24 1.37 -31.88
N ALA A 40 -5.04 1.75 -32.87
CA ALA A 40 -5.24 0.97 -34.08
C ALA A 40 -3.93 0.74 -34.85
N GLY A 41 -3.02 1.71 -34.75
CA GLY A 41 -1.67 1.64 -35.26
C GLY A 41 -0.84 0.47 -34.74
N ALA A 42 -1.19 -0.15 -33.61
CA ALA A 42 -0.50 -1.30 -33.04
C ALA A 42 -0.96 -2.65 -33.64
N TYR A 43 -2.18 -2.75 -34.18
CA TYR A 43 -2.73 -4.02 -34.70
C TYR A 43 -1.84 -4.78 -35.70
N PRO A 44 -1.15 -4.15 -36.66
CA PRO A 44 -0.33 -4.88 -37.62
C PRO A 44 0.97 -5.47 -37.04
N MET A 45 1.33 -5.15 -35.79
CA MET A 45 2.57 -5.59 -35.15
C MET A 45 2.45 -6.97 -34.47
N SER A 46 3.58 -7.58 -34.11
CA SER A 46 3.57 -8.81 -33.29
C SER A 46 3.10 -8.56 -31.85
N SER A 47 2.68 -9.60 -31.13
CA SER A 47 2.18 -9.46 -29.74
C SER A 47 3.16 -8.76 -28.79
N ASN A 48 4.48 -8.97 -28.96
CA ASN A 48 5.50 -8.32 -28.13
C ASN A 48 5.69 -6.84 -28.48
N GLU A 49 5.60 -6.50 -29.76
CA GLU A 49 5.69 -5.13 -30.25
C GLU A 49 4.45 -4.32 -29.87
N GLN A 50 3.26 -4.94 -29.97
CA GLN A 50 2.00 -4.38 -29.47
C GLN A 50 2.10 -4.04 -27.99
N ASP A 51 2.55 -4.97 -27.15
CA ASP A 51 2.72 -4.74 -25.71
C ASP A 51 3.68 -3.58 -25.44
N SER A 52 4.86 -3.56 -26.10
CA SER A 52 5.84 -2.48 -25.97
C SER A 52 5.31 -1.12 -26.41
N TYR A 53 4.59 -1.08 -27.53
CA TYR A 53 3.98 0.13 -28.08
C TYR A 53 2.89 0.68 -27.14
N LEU A 54 1.99 -0.18 -26.66
CA LEU A 54 0.90 0.23 -25.77
C LEU A 54 1.40 0.68 -24.40
N ARG A 55 2.47 0.08 -23.86
CA ARG A 55 3.13 0.61 -22.66
C ARG A 55 3.67 2.02 -22.87
N LYS A 56 4.38 2.26 -23.98
CA LYS A 56 4.89 3.59 -24.32
C LYS A 56 3.76 4.60 -24.49
N LEU A 57 2.64 4.19 -25.07
CA LEU A 57 1.44 5.01 -25.21
C LEU A 57 0.86 5.38 -23.84
N LEU A 58 0.70 4.39 -22.95
CA LEU A 58 0.20 4.62 -21.59
C LEU A 58 1.11 5.59 -20.82
N ILE A 59 2.43 5.41 -20.89
CA ILE A 59 3.39 6.33 -20.26
C ILE A 59 3.26 7.74 -20.86
N SER A 60 3.18 7.86 -22.18
CA SER A 60 3.08 9.16 -22.86
C SER A 60 1.76 9.88 -22.56
N SER A 61 0.65 9.13 -22.49
CA SER A 61 -0.68 9.67 -22.15
C SER A 61 -0.73 10.29 -20.75
N ARG A 62 0.06 9.75 -19.79
CA ARG A 62 0.18 10.32 -18.43
C ARG A 62 0.75 11.73 -18.44
N LEU A 63 1.68 12.02 -19.35
CA LEU A 63 2.27 13.36 -19.48
C LEU A 63 1.25 14.42 -19.91
N ARG A 64 0.14 14.01 -20.53
CA ARG A 64 -0.97 14.87 -20.96
C ARG A 64 -2.20 14.79 -20.07
N GLY A 65 -2.17 14.00 -19.00
CA GLY A 65 -3.34 13.75 -18.16
C GLY A 65 -4.45 12.96 -18.87
N LEU A 66 -4.11 12.22 -19.95
CA LEU A 66 -5.04 11.41 -20.73
C LEU A 66 -5.06 9.93 -20.31
N ALA A 67 -4.32 9.58 -19.26
CA ALA A 67 -4.10 8.20 -18.81
C ALA A 67 -5.40 7.40 -18.67
N ASP A 68 -6.40 7.92 -17.95
CA ASP A 68 -7.64 7.18 -17.68
C ASP A 68 -8.41 6.85 -18.96
N LYS A 69 -8.46 7.79 -19.92
CA LYS A 69 -9.12 7.59 -21.21
C LYS A 69 -8.36 6.57 -22.04
N THR A 70 -7.05 6.71 -22.14
CA THR A 70 -6.20 5.79 -22.90
C THR A 70 -6.24 4.39 -22.30
N GLU A 71 -6.20 4.24 -20.99
CA GLU A 71 -6.33 2.94 -20.31
C GLU A 71 -7.67 2.27 -20.60
N LYS A 72 -8.76 3.04 -20.63
CA LYS A 72 -10.09 2.50 -20.95
C LYS A 72 -10.16 1.99 -22.38
N GLU A 73 -9.67 2.76 -23.35
CA GLU A 73 -9.65 2.35 -24.76
C GLU A 73 -8.72 1.14 -24.97
N VAL A 74 -7.57 1.10 -24.29
CA VAL A 74 -6.65 -0.03 -24.32
C VAL A 74 -7.27 -1.30 -23.73
N LYS A 75 -8.02 -1.20 -22.63
CA LYS A 75 -8.75 -2.35 -22.03
C LYS A 75 -9.88 -2.89 -22.92
N ASN A 76 -10.44 -2.06 -23.79
CA ASN A 76 -11.45 -2.49 -24.75
C ASN A 76 -10.85 -3.30 -25.91
N MET A 77 -9.52 -3.35 -26.04
CA MET A 77 -8.87 -4.17 -27.05
C MET A 77 -8.77 -5.65 -26.66
N PRO A 78 -8.78 -6.57 -27.64
CA PRO A 78 -8.50 -7.99 -27.45
C PRO A 78 -6.99 -8.27 -27.32
N VAL A 79 -6.22 -7.42 -26.63
CA VAL A 79 -4.78 -7.59 -26.42
C VAL A 79 -4.51 -7.70 -24.92
N LEU A 80 -3.78 -8.75 -24.51
CA LEU A 80 -3.35 -8.93 -23.12
C LEU A 80 -2.03 -8.18 -22.91
N ILE A 81 -2.08 -7.00 -22.32
CA ILE A 81 -0.86 -6.29 -21.88
C ILE A 81 -0.40 -6.91 -20.56
N ASP A 82 0.81 -7.46 -20.55
CA ASP A 82 1.40 -8.03 -19.34
C ASP A 82 2.19 -6.97 -18.56
N VAL A 83 1.48 -6.09 -17.85
CA VAL A 83 2.10 -5.06 -17.01
C VAL A 83 3.01 -5.60 -15.89
N THR A 84 3.03 -6.92 -15.64
CA THR A 84 3.80 -7.50 -14.53
C THR A 84 5.31 -7.41 -14.70
N ASN A 85 5.79 -7.29 -15.95
CA ASN A 85 7.20 -7.08 -16.27
C ASN A 85 7.58 -5.58 -16.31
N ASP A 86 6.63 -4.67 -16.09
CA ASP A 86 6.93 -3.24 -16.08
C ASP A 86 7.81 -2.87 -14.88
N LYS A 87 8.84 -2.05 -15.12
CA LYS A 87 9.77 -1.63 -14.06
C LYS A 87 9.04 -0.90 -12.92
N LEU A 88 8.08 -0.02 -13.25
CA LEU A 88 7.30 0.72 -12.24
C LEU A 88 6.41 -0.22 -11.44
N TYR A 89 5.84 -1.24 -12.09
CA TYR A 89 5.04 -2.26 -11.41
C TYR A 89 5.89 -3.09 -10.44
N LEU A 90 7.09 -3.50 -10.87
CA LEU A 90 8.02 -4.25 -10.03
C LEU A 90 8.51 -3.42 -8.83
N GLU A 91 8.83 -2.15 -9.04
CA GLU A 91 9.20 -1.20 -7.99
C GLU A 91 8.05 -1.05 -6.97
N GLY A 92 6.83 -0.76 -7.42
CA GLY A 92 5.67 -0.64 -6.54
C GLY A 92 5.34 -1.93 -5.77
N LYS A 93 5.48 -3.10 -6.41
CA LYS A 93 5.31 -4.40 -5.74
C LYS A 93 6.38 -4.66 -4.68
N LEU A 94 7.61 -4.20 -4.92
CA LEU A 94 8.72 -4.34 -3.99
C LEU A 94 8.54 -3.42 -2.79
N GLU A 95 8.15 -2.16 -3.02
CA GLU A 95 7.81 -1.19 -1.98
C GLU A 95 6.67 -1.71 -1.09
N GLY A 96 5.54 -2.12 -1.68
CA GLY A 96 4.40 -2.62 -0.90
C GLY A 96 4.73 -3.89 -0.09
N LYS A 97 5.62 -4.75 -0.59
CA LYS A 97 6.13 -5.90 0.18
C LYS A 97 7.03 -5.50 1.34
N LEU A 98 7.86 -4.47 1.16
CA LEU A 98 8.73 -3.96 2.22
C LEU A 98 7.92 -3.29 3.32
N GLU A 99 6.97 -2.42 2.94
CA GLU A 99 6.06 -1.76 3.88
C GLU A 99 5.26 -2.76 4.69
N GLY A 100 4.56 -3.69 4.03
CA GLY A 100 3.76 -4.69 4.74
C GLY A 100 4.58 -5.60 5.65
N LYS A 101 5.84 -5.90 5.29
CA LYS A 101 6.75 -6.67 6.16
C LYS A 101 7.21 -5.86 7.37
N LEU A 102 7.44 -4.55 7.21
CA LEU A 102 7.84 -3.68 8.30
C LEU A 102 6.70 -3.45 9.28
N GLU A 103 5.51 -3.15 8.78
CA GLU A 103 4.30 -2.97 9.58
C GLU A 103 3.97 -4.25 10.36
N GLY A 104 3.85 -5.39 9.68
CA GLY A 104 3.53 -6.65 10.34
C GLY A 104 4.58 -7.08 11.38
N LYS A 105 5.86 -6.74 11.17
CA LYS A 105 6.92 -7.00 12.16
C LYS A 105 6.82 -6.08 13.37
N LEU A 106 6.43 -4.83 13.18
CA LEU A 106 6.25 -3.87 14.28
C LEU A 106 5.02 -4.22 15.11
N GLU A 107 3.89 -4.49 14.45
CA GLU A 107 2.64 -4.91 15.09
C GLU A 107 2.85 -6.21 15.87
N GLY A 108 3.37 -7.27 15.22
CA GLY A 108 3.59 -8.55 15.89
C GLY A 108 4.57 -8.48 17.07
N LYS A 109 5.55 -7.54 17.03
CA LYS A 109 6.46 -7.32 18.17
C LYS A 109 5.76 -6.59 19.33
N LEU A 110 4.87 -5.66 19.04
CA LEU A 110 4.10 -4.95 20.06
C LEU A 110 3.05 -5.87 20.70
N GLU A 111 2.31 -6.62 19.89
CA GLU A 111 1.34 -7.61 20.36
C GLU A 111 2.01 -8.69 21.20
N GLY A 112 3.08 -9.32 20.69
CA GLY A 112 3.80 -10.36 21.45
C GLY A 112 4.42 -9.83 22.76
N LYS A 113 4.85 -8.55 22.79
CA LYS A 113 5.33 -7.92 24.04
C LYS A 113 4.18 -7.68 25.01
N TYR A 114 3.01 -7.31 24.53
CA TYR A 114 1.81 -7.09 25.34
C TYR A 114 1.32 -8.42 25.92
N GLU A 115 1.13 -9.44 25.08
CA GLU A 115 0.71 -10.79 25.50
C GLU A 115 1.68 -11.39 26.52
N GLY A 116 2.99 -11.35 26.25
CA GLY A 116 3.99 -11.88 27.18
C GLY A 116 4.07 -11.12 28.51
N LEU A 117 3.76 -9.81 28.52
CA LEU A 117 3.62 -9.05 29.78
C LEU A 117 2.35 -9.45 30.53
N LEU A 118 1.26 -9.69 29.82
CA LEU A 118 -0.02 -10.07 30.39
C LEU A 118 0.05 -11.46 31.05
N GLU A 119 0.58 -12.46 30.34
CA GLU A 119 0.85 -13.80 30.88
C GLU A 119 1.82 -13.75 32.07
N GLY A 120 2.86 -12.92 31.98
CA GLY A 120 3.81 -12.75 33.08
C GLY A 120 3.19 -12.12 34.32
N ILE A 121 2.28 -11.15 34.15
CA ILE A 121 1.54 -10.54 35.25
C ILE A 121 0.56 -11.55 35.85
N GLU A 122 -0.16 -12.30 35.03
CA GLU A 122 -1.09 -13.35 35.46
C GLU A 122 -0.38 -14.38 36.34
N GLY A 123 0.76 -14.91 35.88
CA GLY A 123 1.55 -15.87 36.66
C GLY A 123 2.10 -15.28 37.96
N MET A 124 2.52 -14.01 37.98
CA MET A 124 2.99 -13.37 39.22
C MET A 124 1.86 -13.12 40.22
N LEU A 125 0.66 -12.76 39.74
CA LEU A 125 -0.52 -12.57 40.58
C LEU A 125 -0.98 -13.89 41.18
N ASP A 126 -1.00 -14.96 40.39
CA ASP A 126 -1.35 -16.30 40.85
C ASP A 126 -0.37 -16.80 41.92
N ILE A 127 0.94 -16.70 41.66
CA ILE A 127 1.98 -17.15 42.60
C ILE A 127 1.93 -16.40 43.94
N LYS A 128 1.68 -15.08 43.91
CA LYS A 128 1.83 -14.22 45.10
C LYS A 128 0.54 -13.97 45.86
N TYR A 129 -0.58 -13.89 45.16
CA TYR A 129 -1.87 -13.49 45.71
C TYR A 129 -2.99 -14.49 45.41
N GLY A 130 -2.71 -15.57 44.66
CA GLY A 130 -3.68 -16.61 44.33
C GLY A 130 -4.92 -16.07 43.64
N SER A 131 -6.09 -16.60 44.03
CA SER A 131 -7.39 -16.20 43.47
C SER A 131 -7.69 -14.71 43.59
N ASP A 132 -7.27 -14.06 44.67
CA ASP A 132 -7.56 -12.64 44.92
C ASP A 132 -6.77 -11.74 43.95
N GLY A 133 -5.57 -12.17 43.56
CA GLY A 133 -4.77 -11.53 42.52
C GLY A 133 -5.38 -11.71 41.13
N LEU A 134 -5.89 -12.91 40.81
CA LEU A 134 -6.47 -13.21 39.50
C LEU A 134 -7.71 -12.37 39.17
N VAL A 135 -8.49 -11.95 40.18
CA VAL A 135 -9.63 -11.03 39.99
C VAL A 135 -9.18 -9.69 39.37
N LEU A 136 -7.93 -9.29 39.58
CA LEU A 136 -7.39 -8.05 39.01
C LEU A 136 -7.13 -8.15 37.51
N MET A 137 -7.09 -9.35 36.92
CA MET A 137 -6.82 -9.55 35.50
C MET A 137 -7.86 -8.87 34.59
N ALA A 138 -9.10 -8.72 35.06
CA ALA A 138 -10.12 -7.96 34.34
C ALA A 138 -9.68 -6.50 34.09
N PHE A 139 -9.07 -5.86 35.10
CA PHE A 139 -8.57 -4.50 34.99
C PHE A 139 -7.21 -4.42 34.28
N VAL A 140 -6.36 -5.44 34.41
CA VAL A 140 -5.06 -5.50 33.71
C VAL A 140 -5.25 -5.56 32.19
N LYS A 141 -6.26 -6.30 31.71
CA LYS A 141 -6.59 -6.40 30.28
C LYS A 141 -7.05 -5.07 29.67
N GLU A 142 -7.56 -4.15 30.48
CA GLU A 142 -7.97 -2.81 30.04
C GLU A 142 -6.78 -1.82 29.95
N VAL A 143 -5.59 -2.19 30.44
CA VAL A 143 -4.40 -1.34 30.38
C VAL A 143 -3.70 -1.50 29.04
N THR A 144 -3.98 -0.61 28.09
CA THR A 144 -3.41 -0.66 26.73
C THR A 144 -1.94 -0.21 26.63
N SER A 145 -1.39 0.41 27.68
CA SER A 145 -0.01 0.92 27.69
C SER A 145 0.99 -0.10 28.24
N ILE A 146 1.93 -0.51 27.39
CA ILE A 146 3.06 -1.40 27.75
C ILE A 146 3.88 -0.84 28.93
N GLU A 147 4.03 0.48 29.03
CA GLU A 147 4.77 1.12 30.12
C GLU A 147 4.03 1.00 31.46
N LYS A 148 2.71 1.22 31.45
CA LYS A 148 1.85 1.05 32.62
C LYS A 148 1.88 -0.41 33.09
N MET A 149 1.80 -1.38 32.16
CA MET A 149 1.92 -2.80 32.47
C MET A 149 3.29 -3.16 33.07
N ALA A 150 4.38 -2.60 32.54
CA ALA A 150 5.72 -2.84 33.09
C ALA A 150 5.87 -2.28 34.51
N ARG A 151 5.30 -1.10 34.79
CA ARG A 151 5.24 -0.54 36.15
C ARG A 151 4.40 -1.40 37.09
N PHE A 152 3.26 -1.90 36.60
CA PHE A 152 2.42 -2.80 37.37
C PHE A 152 3.15 -4.10 37.73
N LYS A 153 3.89 -4.70 36.79
CA LYS A 153 4.74 -5.86 37.04
C LYS A 153 5.74 -5.61 38.18
N GLU A 154 6.40 -4.45 38.20
CA GLU A 154 7.32 -4.08 39.29
C GLU A 154 6.59 -3.82 40.61
N LEU A 155 5.37 -3.27 40.57
CA LEU A 155 4.53 -3.08 41.75
C LEU A 155 4.14 -4.43 42.37
N ILE A 156 3.76 -5.43 41.57
CA ILE A 156 3.47 -6.80 42.03
C ILE A 156 4.63 -7.37 42.84
N ARG A 157 5.88 -7.11 42.43
CA ARG A 157 7.07 -7.59 43.16
C ARG A 157 7.22 -6.94 44.54
N ARG A 158 6.92 -5.64 44.66
CA ARG A 158 7.16 -4.84 45.87
C ARG A 158 6.00 -4.84 46.86
N SER A 159 4.77 -4.79 46.38
CA SER A 159 3.57 -4.69 47.21
C SER A 159 3.38 -5.93 48.09
N LYS A 160 2.72 -5.77 49.23
CA LYS A 160 2.38 -6.88 50.13
C LYS A 160 0.89 -7.21 50.13
N THR A 161 0.07 -6.35 49.54
CA THR A 161 -1.40 -6.40 49.56
C THR A 161 -1.98 -6.24 48.16
N VAL A 162 -3.18 -6.80 47.96
CA VAL A 162 -3.90 -6.77 46.67
C VAL A 162 -4.56 -5.41 46.45
N GLU A 163 -4.86 -4.69 47.54
CA GLU A 163 -5.49 -3.37 47.56
C GLU A 163 -4.64 -2.31 46.86
N GLU A 164 -3.33 -2.30 47.10
CA GLU A 164 -2.38 -1.38 46.44
C GLU A 164 -2.36 -1.60 44.92
N LEU A 165 -2.44 -2.86 44.48
CA LEU A 165 -2.49 -3.22 43.06
C LEU A 165 -3.79 -2.76 42.41
N LYS A 166 -4.91 -2.93 43.11
CA LYS A 166 -6.23 -2.50 42.66
C LYS A 166 -6.33 -0.98 42.53
N GLU A 167 -5.73 -0.23 43.46
CA GLU A 167 -5.68 1.23 43.42
C GLU A 167 -4.84 1.74 42.24
N PHE A 168 -3.69 1.10 41.98
CA PHE A 168 -2.87 1.43 40.82
C PHE A 168 -3.63 1.20 39.51
N LEU A 169 -4.32 0.06 39.36
CA LEU A 169 -5.09 -0.25 38.16
C LEU A 169 -6.25 0.74 37.96
N LYS A 170 -7.02 1.07 39.00
CA LYS A 170 -8.12 2.06 38.91
C LYS A 170 -7.68 3.44 38.42
N ASN A 171 -6.47 3.86 38.77
CA ASN A 171 -5.93 5.16 38.35
C ASN A 171 -5.29 5.15 36.94
N ASN A 172 -5.19 3.98 36.33
CA ASN A 172 -4.43 3.76 35.09
C ASN A 172 -5.20 3.03 33.98
N VAL A 173 -6.40 2.53 34.28
CA VAL A 173 -7.42 2.09 33.32
C VAL A 173 -7.92 3.33 32.59
N GLY A 174 -7.66 3.39 31.28
CA GLY A 174 -7.82 4.57 30.44
C GLY A 174 -6.83 4.55 29.29
#